data_AF-A0A9W6TYR1-F1
#
_entry.id   AF-A0A9W6TYR1-F1
#
_cell.length_a   1.000
_cell.length_b   1.000
_cell.length_c   1.000
_cell.angle_alpha   90.00
_cell.angle_beta   90.00
_cell.angle_gamma   90.00
#
_symmetry.space_group_name_H-M   'P 1'
#
loop_
_entity.id
_entity.type
_entity.pdbx_description
1 polymer ?
#
loop_
_entity_poly.entity_id
_entity_poly.type
_entity_poly.pdbx_seq_one_letter_code
_entity_poly.pdbx_strand_id
1 'polypeptide(L)'
;MDYKFPTNDIEAARVIEETKLNEDRRKNLDQTLLILNKAILGTAQDIKRQSVGEYHDEDLKKLHDDAEASFQSYGEAQKRYEAAKLAVKGSNSKAARSALKAMHSALIATKSVYQSKRGRTYNLNEIQGLATPSAYIYRQLGSKYIRLPDLDAKTLVLVQPNRRKCGPKCQISNGLQAMIKTLVYKLNIDQAAYDKLSIDDKKCSRKSLP
;
A
#
# COMPACT_ATOMS: atom_id res chain seq x y z
N MET A 1 5.93 -48.87 4.98
CA MET A 1 4.59 -48.89 5.61
C MET A 1 4.46 -50.26 6.23
N ASP A 2 4.80 -50.36 7.51
CA ASP A 2 4.82 -51.64 8.23
C ASP A 2 3.41 -51.93 8.73
N TYR A 3 2.66 -52.71 7.94
CA TYR A 3 1.30 -53.10 8.30
C TYR A 3 1.37 -54.23 9.34
N LYS A 4 1.13 -53.89 10.61
CA LYS A 4 0.99 -54.90 11.68
C LYS A 4 -0.40 -55.50 11.63
N PHE A 5 -0.47 -56.83 11.47
CA PHE A 5 -1.72 -57.57 11.55
C PHE A 5 -2.27 -57.53 12.98
N PRO A 6 -3.55 -57.14 13.18
CA PRO A 6 -4.15 -57.07 14.51
C PRO A 6 -4.30 -58.47 15.10
N THR A 7 -3.95 -58.61 16.38
CA THR A 7 -3.84 -59.91 17.06
C THR A 7 -5.14 -60.40 17.71
N ASN A 8 -6.19 -59.57 17.71
CA ASN A 8 -7.49 -59.86 18.31
C ASN A 8 -8.60 -58.93 17.76
N ASP A 9 -9.86 -59.40 17.79
CA ASP A 9 -11.01 -58.76 17.12
C ASP A 9 -11.29 -57.32 17.57
N ILE A 10 -10.97 -56.99 18.82
CA ILE A 10 -11.13 -55.64 19.40
C ILE A 10 -10.12 -54.66 18.79
N GLU A 11 -8.90 -55.11 18.53
CA GLU A 11 -7.83 -54.31 17.94
C GLU A 11 -8.06 -54.11 16.43
N ALA A 12 -8.61 -55.12 15.75
CA ALA A 12 -9.07 -55.01 14.37
C ALA A 12 -10.19 -53.96 14.21
N ALA A 13 -11.17 -53.94 15.12
CA ALA A 13 -12.25 -52.95 15.10
C ALA A 13 -11.73 -51.51 15.28
N ARG A 14 -10.76 -51.29 16.18
CA ARG A 14 -10.11 -49.98 16.39
C ARG A 14 -9.37 -49.48 15.15
N VAL A 15 -8.60 -50.35 14.50
CA VAL A 15 -7.86 -49.98 13.27
C VAL A 15 -8.83 -49.62 12.13
N ILE A 16 -9.95 -50.33 12.01
CA ILE A 16 -11.00 -50.01 11.03
C ILE A 16 -11.66 -48.66 11.33
N GLU A 17 -11.91 -48.35 12.60
CA GLU A 17 -12.51 -47.07 12.99
C GLU A 17 -11.54 -45.89 12.77
N GLU A 18 -10.26 -46.08 13.09
CA GLU A 18 -9.21 -45.06 12.91
C GLU A 18 -8.92 -44.80 11.42
N THR A 19 -8.94 -45.83 10.58
CA THR A 19 -8.79 -45.68 9.12
C THR A 19 -9.98 -44.93 8.51
N LYS A 20 -11.21 -45.23 8.92
CA LYS A 20 -12.42 -44.48 8.51
C LYS A 20 -12.35 -43.02 8.93
N LEU A 21 -11.99 -42.75 10.19
CA LEU A 21 -11.82 -41.38 10.69
C LEU A 21 -10.77 -40.60 9.89
N ASN A 22 -9.66 -41.26 9.53
CA ASN A 22 -8.61 -40.65 8.72
C ASN A 22 -9.01 -40.46 7.25
N GLU A 23 -9.90 -41.29 6.70
CA GLU A 23 -10.51 -41.04 5.38
C GLU A 23 -11.47 -39.86 5.41
N ASP A 24 -12.30 -39.73 6.44
CA ASP A 24 -13.24 -38.61 6.56
C ASP A 24 -12.51 -37.27 6.77
N ARG A 25 -11.42 -37.27 7.54
CA ARG A 25 -10.54 -36.10 7.66
C ARG A 25 -9.92 -35.70 6.34
N ARG A 26 -9.48 -36.67 5.52
CA ARG A 26 -8.93 -36.40 4.17
C ARG A 26 -9.98 -35.80 3.25
N LYS A 27 -11.19 -36.37 3.21
CA LYS A 27 -12.30 -35.83 2.40
C LYS A 27 -12.67 -34.39 2.82
N ASN A 28 -12.67 -34.10 4.11
CA ASN A 28 -12.96 -32.76 4.63
C ASN A 28 -11.86 -31.75 4.26
N LEU A 29 -10.59 -32.17 4.34
CA LEU A 29 -9.46 -31.36 3.85
C LEU A 29 -9.57 -31.07 2.36
N ASP A 30 -9.89 -32.08 1.53
CA ASP A 30 -10.05 -31.90 0.09
C ASP A 30 -11.20 -30.95 -0.27
N GLN A 31 -12.33 -31.06 0.43
CA GLN A 31 -13.46 -30.13 0.27
C GLN A 31 -13.07 -28.70 0.66
N THR A 32 -12.34 -28.53 1.76
CA THR A 32 -11.88 -27.21 2.22
C THR A 32 -10.90 -26.59 1.23
N LEU A 33 -9.95 -27.37 0.69
CA LEU A 33 -9.02 -26.94 -0.33
C LEU A 33 -9.74 -26.54 -1.63
N LEU A 34 -10.78 -27.28 -2.03
CA LEU A 34 -11.59 -26.94 -3.19
C LEU A 34 -12.32 -25.60 -3.02
N ILE A 35 -12.89 -25.35 -1.84
CA ILE A 35 -13.58 -24.09 -1.52
C ILE A 35 -12.58 -22.92 -1.54
N LEU A 36 -11.41 -23.08 -0.93
CA LEU A 36 -10.36 -22.07 -0.93
C LEU A 36 -9.85 -21.76 -2.35
N ASN A 37 -9.61 -22.78 -3.18
CA ASN A 37 -9.19 -22.59 -4.56
C ASN A 37 -10.25 -21.86 -5.38
N LYS A 38 -11.53 -22.17 -5.20
CA LYS A 38 -12.63 -21.43 -5.84
C LYS A 38 -12.69 -19.97 -5.38
N ALA A 39 -12.52 -19.71 -4.09
CA ALA A 39 -12.50 -18.35 -3.56
C ALA A 39 -11.31 -17.55 -4.12
N ILE A 40 -10.11 -18.14 -4.15
CA ILE A 40 -8.91 -17.50 -4.70
C ILE A 40 -9.07 -17.18 -6.19
N LEU A 41 -9.56 -18.14 -6.99
CA LEU A 41 -9.78 -17.95 -8.42
C LEU A 41 -10.88 -16.93 -8.72
N GLY A 42 -11.98 -16.94 -7.96
CA GLY A 42 -13.04 -15.94 -8.07
C GLY A 42 -12.52 -14.53 -7.77
N THR A 43 -11.80 -14.38 -6.65
CA THR A 43 -11.20 -13.09 -6.28
C THR A 43 -10.19 -12.61 -7.33
N ALA A 44 -9.39 -13.51 -7.88
CA ALA A 44 -8.44 -13.17 -8.94
C ALA A 44 -9.15 -12.71 -10.23
N GLN A 45 -10.27 -13.32 -10.59
CA GLN A 45 -11.09 -12.89 -11.73
C GLN A 45 -11.76 -11.54 -11.49
N ASP A 46 -12.25 -11.28 -10.28
CA ASP A 46 -12.85 -9.99 -9.93
C ASP A 46 -11.83 -8.86 -9.92
N ILE A 47 -10.61 -9.12 -9.44
CA ILE A 47 -9.47 -8.18 -9.57
C ILE A 47 -9.15 -7.93 -11.04
N LYS A 48 -9.15 -8.99 -11.87
CA LYS A 48 -8.92 -8.86 -13.32
C LYS A 48 -10.03 -8.03 -13.98
N ARG A 49 -11.29 -8.22 -13.61
CA ARG A 49 -12.43 -7.42 -14.10
C ARG A 49 -12.36 -5.96 -13.66
N GLN A 50 -11.94 -5.69 -12.41
CA GLN A 50 -11.69 -4.32 -11.94
C GLN A 50 -10.52 -3.65 -12.70
N SER A 51 -9.52 -4.41 -13.14
CA SER A 51 -8.39 -3.89 -13.91
C SER A 51 -8.68 -3.64 -15.40
N VAL A 52 -9.86 -4.04 -15.91
CA VAL A 52 -10.30 -3.80 -17.30
C VAL A 52 -11.29 -2.64 -17.33
N GLY A 53 -11.00 -1.57 -16.60
CA GLY A 53 -11.49 -0.24 -16.95
C GLY A 53 -10.52 0.31 -17.99
N GLU A 54 -10.95 0.42 -19.24
CA GLU A 54 -10.15 0.98 -20.34
C GLU A 54 -9.85 2.45 -20.01
N TYR A 55 -8.65 2.73 -19.48
CA TYR A 55 -8.19 4.10 -19.27
C TYR A 55 -7.88 4.67 -20.66
N HIS A 56 -8.71 5.59 -21.13
CA HIS A 56 -8.41 6.33 -22.35
C HIS A 56 -7.17 7.21 -22.10
N ASP A 57 -6.10 7.02 -22.87
CA ASP A 57 -4.86 7.81 -22.78
C ASP A 57 -5.11 9.33 -22.78
N GLU A 58 -6.22 9.76 -23.39
CA GLU A 58 -6.69 11.15 -23.41
C GLU A 58 -7.01 11.71 -22.02
N ASP A 59 -7.57 10.91 -21.11
CA ASP A 59 -7.87 11.35 -19.74
C ASP A 59 -6.59 11.53 -18.91
N LEU A 60 -5.58 10.70 -19.14
CA LEU A 60 -4.27 10.84 -18.51
C LEU A 60 -3.55 12.08 -18.99
N LYS A 61 -3.58 12.33 -20.31
CA LYS A 61 -2.97 13.49 -20.93
C LYS A 61 -3.59 14.79 -20.43
N LYS A 62 -4.91 14.87 -20.40
CA LYS A 62 -5.65 16.01 -19.84
C LYS A 62 -5.28 16.28 -18.38
N LEU A 63 -5.13 15.22 -17.58
CA LEU A 63 -4.76 15.36 -16.17
C LEU A 63 -3.32 15.85 -15.99
N HIS A 64 -2.41 15.44 -16.88
CA HIS A 64 -1.04 15.96 -16.95
C HIS A 64 -1.04 17.46 -17.29
N ASP A 65 -1.74 17.85 -18.35
CA ASP A 65 -1.83 19.24 -18.80
C ASP A 65 -2.46 20.14 -17.73
N ASP A 66 -3.51 19.66 -17.05
CA ASP A 66 -4.16 20.36 -15.94
C ASP A 66 -3.23 20.55 -14.72
N ALA A 67 -2.37 19.56 -14.45
CA ALA A 67 -1.39 19.61 -13.37
C ALA A 67 -0.24 20.58 -13.69
N GLU A 68 0.25 20.53 -14.93
CA GLU A 68 1.31 21.41 -15.43
C GLU A 68 0.86 22.88 -15.44
N ALA A 69 -0.34 23.17 -15.95
CA ALA A 69 -0.93 24.51 -15.92
C ALA A 69 -1.04 25.06 -14.48
N SER A 70 -1.38 24.20 -13.53
CA SER A 70 -1.50 24.59 -12.11
C SER A 70 -0.14 24.85 -11.45
N PHE A 71 0.89 24.10 -11.84
CA PHE A 71 2.27 24.31 -11.39
C PHE A 71 2.83 25.63 -11.93
N GLN A 72 2.65 25.90 -13.22
CA GLN A 72 3.07 27.15 -13.85
C GLN A 72 2.38 28.36 -13.20
N SER A 73 1.06 28.28 -12.99
CA SER A 73 0.29 29.34 -12.33
C SER A 73 0.78 29.65 -10.91
N TYR A 74 1.06 28.62 -10.10
CA TYR A 74 1.62 28.80 -8.76
C TYR A 74 3.04 29.41 -8.80
N GLY A 75 3.89 28.94 -9.72
CA GLY A 75 5.24 29.48 -9.90
C GLY A 75 5.25 30.95 -10.31
N GLU A 76 4.36 31.36 -11.21
CA GLU A 76 4.17 32.76 -11.59
C GLU A 76 3.66 33.61 -10.43
N ALA A 77 2.66 33.13 -9.69
CA ALA A 77 2.14 33.82 -8.51
C ALA A 77 3.24 34.04 -7.45
N GLN A 78 4.14 33.06 -7.27
CA GLN A 78 5.27 33.17 -6.37
C GLN A 78 6.28 34.23 -6.84
N LYS A 79 6.62 34.24 -8.13
CA LYS A 79 7.50 35.26 -8.72
C LYS A 79 6.92 36.67 -8.52
N ARG A 80 5.62 36.86 -8.76
CA ARG A 80 4.92 38.14 -8.58
C ARG A 80 4.92 38.59 -7.12
N TYR A 81 4.68 37.67 -6.18
CA TYR A 81 4.72 37.97 -4.76
C TYR A 81 6.12 38.42 -4.30
N GLU A 82 7.18 37.71 -4.71
CA GLU A 82 8.56 38.09 -4.36
C GLU A 82 8.97 39.42 -5.00
N ALA A 83 8.59 39.67 -6.25
CA ALA A 83 8.83 40.96 -6.91
C ALA A 83 8.12 42.12 -6.18
N ALA A 84 6.86 41.92 -5.79
CA ALA A 84 6.11 42.92 -5.02
C ALA A 84 6.68 43.11 -3.61
N LYS A 85 7.15 42.03 -2.96
CA LYS A 85 7.82 42.09 -1.67
C LYS A 85 9.11 42.91 -1.72
N LEU A 86 9.88 42.78 -2.79
CA LEU A 86 11.05 43.61 -3.04
C LEU A 86 10.66 45.08 -3.30
N ALA A 87 9.63 45.34 -4.11
CA ALA A 87 9.16 46.70 -4.41
C ALA A 87 8.58 47.44 -3.18
N VAL A 88 7.98 46.70 -2.24
CA VAL A 88 7.43 47.25 -0.99
C VAL A 88 8.50 47.41 0.09
N LYS A 89 9.66 46.75 -0.04
CA LYS A 89 10.76 46.84 0.92
C LYS A 89 11.28 48.28 0.96
N GLY A 90 10.99 48.99 2.05
CA GLY A 90 11.33 50.40 2.24
C GLY A 90 10.22 51.40 1.87
N SER A 91 9.07 50.94 1.36
CA SER A 91 7.92 51.78 1.05
C SER A 91 6.90 51.81 2.22
N ASN A 92 6.52 53.02 2.65
CA ASN A 92 5.47 53.25 3.66
C ASN A 92 4.09 53.51 3.05
N SER A 93 3.94 53.36 1.73
CA SER A 93 2.66 53.56 1.06
C SER A 93 1.63 52.51 1.48
N LYS A 94 0.47 52.97 1.94
CA LYS A 94 -0.68 52.13 2.29
C LYS A 94 -1.16 51.32 1.08
N ALA A 95 -1.11 51.91 -0.12
CA ALA A 95 -1.46 51.23 -1.37
C ALA A 95 -0.51 50.06 -1.67
N ALA A 96 0.80 50.28 -1.51
CA ALA A 96 1.81 49.27 -1.78
C ALA A 96 1.71 48.06 -0.83
N ARG A 97 1.46 48.32 0.46
CA ARG A 97 1.22 47.26 1.46
C ARG A 97 -0.10 46.50 1.21
N SER A 98 -1.15 47.21 0.80
CA SER A 98 -2.44 46.60 0.43
C SER A 98 -2.29 45.65 -0.77
N ALA A 99 -1.57 46.10 -1.81
CA ALA A 99 -1.28 45.29 -2.99
C ALA A 99 -0.49 44.02 -2.64
N LEU A 100 0.52 44.12 -1.77
CA LEU A 100 1.29 42.96 -1.30
C LEU A 100 0.41 41.95 -0.55
N LYS A 101 -0.51 42.43 0.28
CA LYS A 101 -1.46 41.55 1.01
C LYS A 101 -2.40 40.83 0.03
N ALA A 102 -2.92 41.53 -0.98
CA ALA A 102 -3.74 40.92 -2.03
C ALA A 102 -2.97 39.86 -2.83
N MET A 103 -1.71 40.15 -3.20
CA MET A 103 -0.84 39.18 -3.89
C MET A 103 -0.49 37.98 -3.02
N HIS A 104 -0.29 38.17 -1.72
CA HIS A 104 -0.09 37.07 -0.78
C HIS A 104 -1.32 36.16 -0.69
N SER A 105 -2.52 36.75 -0.64
CA SER A 105 -3.78 35.98 -0.69
C SER A 105 -3.92 35.20 -1.99
N ALA A 106 -3.59 35.81 -3.14
CA ALA A 106 -3.59 35.14 -4.44
C ALA A 106 -2.57 33.98 -4.51
N LEU A 107 -1.39 34.15 -3.91
CA LEU A 107 -0.39 33.08 -3.78
C LEU A 107 -0.92 31.92 -2.94
N ILE A 108 -1.60 32.20 -1.83
CA ILE A 108 -2.20 31.14 -0.98
C ILE A 108 -3.31 30.40 -1.73
N ALA A 109 -4.16 31.12 -2.47
CA ALA A 109 -5.24 30.52 -3.26
C ALA A 109 -4.70 29.66 -4.41
N THR A 110 -3.70 30.14 -5.15
CA THR A 110 -3.05 29.34 -6.20
C THR A 110 -2.30 28.14 -5.62
N LYS A 111 -1.66 28.30 -4.46
CA LYS A 111 -1.03 27.19 -3.72
C LYS A 111 -2.05 26.15 -3.28
N SER A 112 -3.23 26.55 -2.81
CA SER A 112 -4.27 25.63 -2.38
C SER A 112 -4.88 24.87 -3.57
N VAL A 113 -5.04 25.52 -4.73
CA VAL A 113 -5.47 24.85 -5.98
C VAL A 113 -4.40 23.86 -6.46
N TYR A 114 -3.13 24.29 -6.50
CA TYR A 114 -2.01 23.40 -6.81
C TYR A 114 -1.94 22.21 -5.84
N GLN A 115 -2.09 22.44 -4.53
CA GLN A 115 -2.09 21.39 -3.52
C GLN A 115 -3.33 20.50 -3.57
N SER A 116 -4.49 21.01 -3.99
CA SER A 116 -5.71 20.21 -4.15
C SER A 116 -5.66 19.36 -5.41
N LYS A 117 -5.02 19.84 -6.49
CA LYS A 117 -4.80 19.07 -7.71
C LYS A 117 -3.64 18.07 -7.57
N ARG A 118 -2.52 18.48 -6.97
CA ARG A 118 -1.43 17.60 -6.50
C ARG A 118 -1.91 16.62 -5.41
N GLY A 119 -2.96 17.01 -4.70
CA GLY A 119 -3.62 16.30 -3.61
C GLY A 119 -4.97 15.72 -3.97
N ARG A 120 -5.23 15.42 -5.27
CA ARG A 120 -5.95 14.19 -5.61
C ARG A 120 -5.07 13.05 -5.09
N THR A 121 -5.13 12.85 -3.78
CA THR A 121 -4.37 11.86 -3.05
C THR A 121 -4.80 10.53 -3.62
N TYR A 122 -3.91 9.92 -4.39
CA TYR A 122 -4.08 8.56 -4.87
C TYR A 122 -4.63 7.70 -3.74
N ASN A 123 -5.84 7.19 -3.91
CA ASN A 123 -6.26 6.04 -3.13
C ASN A 123 -5.25 4.94 -3.49
N LEU A 124 -4.56 4.39 -2.50
CA LEU A 124 -3.46 3.46 -2.79
C LEU A 124 -3.99 2.20 -3.50
N ASN A 125 -5.27 1.88 -3.31
CA ASN A 125 -5.96 0.83 -4.06
C ASN A 125 -6.16 1.20 -5.54
N GLU A 126 -6.39 2.48 -5.84
CA GLU A 126 -6.61 2.97 -7.20
C GLU A 126 -5.32 3.15 -7.98
N ILE A 127 -4.13 3.13 -7.35
CA ILE A 127 -2.84 3.19 -8.07
C ILE A 127 -2.14 1.85 -8.21
N GLN A 128 -2.64 0.81 -7.55
CA GLN A 128 -2.05 -0.51 -7.63
C GLN A 128 -2.23 -1.06 -9.06
N GLY A 129 -1.12 -1.26 -9.77
CA GLY A 129 -1.12 -1.73 -11.17
C GLY A 129 -1.07 -0.63 -12.23
N LEU A 130 -1.18 0.66 -11.84
CA LEU A 130 -0.91 1.75 -12.77
C LEU A 130 0.59 1.94 -12.98
N ALA A 131 0.99 2.27 -14.22
CA ALA A 131 2.38 2.61 -14.54
C ALA A 131 2.79 4.03 -14.06
N THR A 132 2.24 4.49 -12.93
CA THR A 132 2.59 5.79 -12.35
C THR A 132 3.81 5.67 -11.43
N PRO A 133 4.70 6.68 -11.35
CA PRO A 133 5.84 6.66 -10.41
C PRO A 133 5.44 6.41 -8.96
N SER A 134 4.26 6.89 -8.55
CA SER A 134 3.65 6.65 -7.24
C SER A 134 3.36 5.16 -7.01
N ALA A 135 2.88 4.41 -8.01
CA ALA A 135 2.62 2.98 -7.90
C ALA A 135 3.89 2.16 -7.69
N TYR A 136 5.04 2.63 -8.18
CA TYR A 136 6.34 1.99 -7.93
C TYR A 136 6.90 2.30 -6.55
N ILE A 137 6.43 3.36 -5.88
CA ILE A 137 6.90 3.76 -4.55
C ILE A 137 6.18 2.96 -3.45
N TYR A 138 4.91 2.58 -3.67
CA TYR A 138 4.09 1.88 -2.67
C TYR A 138 3.84 0.43 -3.06
N ARG A 139 3.93 -0.49 -2.10
CA ARG A 139 3.60 -1.91 -2.29
C ARG A 139 2.63 -2.40 -1.23
N GLN A 140 1.71 -3.26 -1.64
CA GLN A 140 0.74 -3.85 -0.74
C GLN A 140 1.42 -4.87 0.18
N LEU A 141 1.08 -4.80 1.46
CA LEU A 141 1.47 -5.72 2.52
C LEU A 141 0.19 -6.05 3.32
N GLY A 142 -0.44 -7.17 2.99
CA GLY A 142 -1.76 -7.52 3.51
C GLY A 142 -2.83 -6.48 3.14
N SER A 143 -3.51 -5.90 4.14
CA SER A 143 -4.54 -4.85 3.96
C SER A 143 -3.97 -3.42 3.95
N LYS A 144 -2.65 -3.26 4.02
CA LYS A 144 -1.95 -1.98 4.14
C LYS A 144 -0.90 -1.83 3.03
N TYR A 145 -0.29 -0.67 2.97
CA TYR A 145 0.79 -0.36 2.03
C TYR A 145 2.06 0.02 2.77
N ILE A 146 3.19 -0.27 2.14
CA ILE A 146 4.52 0.16 2.57
C ILE A 146 5.19 0.97 1.47
N ARG A 147 6.08 1.88 1.87
CA ARG A 147 6.93 2.64 0.94
C ARG A 147 8.26 1.92 0.78
N LEU A 148 8.65 1.60 -0.46
CA LEU A 148 9.92 0.94 -0.75
C LEU A 148 11.14 1.77 -0.32
N PRO A 149 11.20 3.11 -0.55
CA PRO A 149 12.34 3.91 -0.09
C PRO A 149 12.51 3.91 1.44
N ASP A 150 11.39 3.90 2.19
CA ASP A 150 11.44 3.85 3.65
C ASP A 150 11.89 2.45 4.13
N LEU A 151 11.42 1.40 3.45
CA LEU A 151 11.86 0.03 3.70
C LEU A 151 13.36 -0.16 3.44
N ASP A 152 13.91 0.45 2.39
CA ASP A 152 15.35 0.44 2.09
C ASP A 152 16.16 1.16 3.18
N ALA A 153 15.60 2.24 3.73
CA ALA A 153 16.15 2.97 4.88
C ALA A 153 15.86 2.30 6.24
N LYS A 154 15.50 1.01 6.27
CA LYS A 154 15.17 0.22 7.49
C LYS A 154 14.10 0.85 8.37
N THR A 155 13.21 1.61 7.75
CA THR A 155 12.12 2.30 8.43
C THR A 155 10.79 1.77 7.88
N LEU A 156 10.11 0.95 8.67
CA LEU A 156 8.78 0.46 8.31
C LEU A 156 7.73 1.52 8.63
N VAL A 157 7.02 1.94 7.59
CA VAL A 157 5.90 2.87 7.68
C VAL A 157 4.70 2.23 7.03
N LEU A 158 3.66 1.97 7.83
CA LEU A 158 2.40 1.43 7.33
C LEU A 158 1.48 2.57 6.91
N VAL A 159 1.00 2.49 5.68
CA VAL A 159 0.05 3.46 5.11
C VAL A 159 -1.26 2.73 4.87
N GLN A 160 -2.37 3.24 5.42
CA GLN A 160 -3.68 2.68 5.14
C GLN A 160 -4.16 3.15 3.76
N PRO A 161 -4.87 2.31 2.99
CA PRO A 161 -5.33 2.65 1.64
C PRO A 161 -6.12 3.95 1.56
N ASN A 162 -6.99 4.17 2.55
CA ASN A 162 -7.91 5.32 2.60
C ASN A 162 -7.41 6.47 3.49
N ARG A 163 -6.15 6.47 3.98
CA ARG A 163 -5.60 7.56 4.81
C ARG A 163 -4.48 8.31 4.12
N ARG A 164 -4.57 9.64 4.22
CA ARG A 164 -3.57 10.60 3.71
C ARG A 164 -2.31 10.73 4.57
N LYS A 165 -2.34 10.26 5.82
CA LYS A 165 -1.20 10.31 6.74
C LYS A 165 -0.57 8.93 6.88
N CYS A 166 0.74 8.88 6.69
CA CYS A 166 1.55 7.73 7.03
C CYS A 166 1.41 7.40 8.53
N GLY A 167 1.36 6.11 8.86
CA GLY A 167 1.36 5.64 10.24
C GLY A 167 2.68 5.93 10.97
N PRO A 168 2.77 5.56 12.26
CA PRO A 168 4.00 5.73 13.03
C PRO A 168 5.17 4.99 12.36
N LYS A 169 6.34 5.62 12.38
CA LYS A 169 7.58 5.05 11.82
C LYS A 169 8.17 4.07 12.83
N CYS A 170 8.46 2.86 12.40
CA CYS A 170 9.15 1.85 13.20
C CYS A 170 10.50 1.54 12.56
N GLN A 171 11.58 1.56 13.34
CA GLN A 171 12.84 0.99 12.86
C GLN A 171 12.75 -0.53 12.87
N ILE A 172 13.30 -1.17 11.85
CA ILE A 172 13.26 -2.63 11.68
C ILE A 172 14.66 -3.20 11.51
N SER A 173 14.84 -4.45 11.93
CA SER A 173 16.10 -5.16 11.69
C SER A 173 16.30 -5.55 10.22
N ASN A 174 17.55 -5.87 9.85
CA ASN A 174 17.89 -6.37 8.51
C ASN A 174 17.12 -7.67 8.16
N GLY A 175 16.90 -8.53 9.16
CA GLY A 175 16.16 -9.78 8.98
C GLY A 175 14.69 -9.52 8.62
N LEU A 176 14.03 -8.62 9.36
CA LEU A 176 12.65 -8.25 9.09
C LEU A 176 12.52 -7.53 7.72
N GLN A 177 13.49 -6.68 7.36
CA GLN A 177 13.53 -6.02 6.05
C GLN A 177 13.60 -7.04 4.90
N ALA A 178 14.50 -8.02 4.99
CA ALA A 178 14.65 -9.06 3.97
C ALA A 178 13.39 -9.93 3.83
N MET A 179 12.76 -10.25 4.95
CA MET A 179 11.51 -11.00 4.97
C MET A 179 10.37 -10.19 4.31
N ILE A 180 10.22 -8.91 4.64
CA ILE A 180 9.19 -8.04 4.03
C ILE A 180 9.44 -7.88 2.54
N LYS A 181 10.68 -7.72 2.08
CA LYS A 181 11.01 -7.69 0.65
C LYS A 181 10.62 -9.00 -0.04
N THR A 182 10.94 -10.14 0.56
CA THR A 182 10.57 -11.46 0.03
C THR A 182 9.06 -11.60 -0.09
N LEU A 183 8.32 -11.19 0.94
CA LEU A 183 6.87 -11.20 0.94
C LEU A 183 6.25 -10.29 -0.13
N VAL A 184 6.79 -9.08 -0.29
CA VAL A 184 6.28 -8.09 -1.25
C VAL A 184 6.57 -8.46 -2.70
N TYR A 185 7.75 -9.04 -2.99
CA TYR A 185 8.14 -9.37 -4.36
C TYR A 185 7.78 -10.80 -4.79
N LYS A 186 7.78 -11.76 -3.86
CA LYS A 186 7.56 -13.18 -4.16
C LYS A 186 6.24 -13.73 -3.59
N LEU A 187 5.46 -12.92 -2.87
CA LEU A 187 4.18 -13.30 -2.24
C LEU A 187 4.29 -14.56 -1.36
N ASN A 188 5.47 -14.83 -0.81
CA ASN A 188 5.75 -16.01 0.00
C ASN A 188 6.36 -15.59 1.34
N ILE A 189 5.91 -16.24 2.42
CA ILE A 189 6.41 -16.03 3.79
C ILE A 189 7.27 -17.23 4.16
N ASP A 190 8.56 -16.98 4.41
CA ASP A 190 9.44 -17.99 4.99
C ASP A 190 9.23 -18.05 6.51
N GLN A 191 8.49 -19.06 6.96
CA GLN A 191 8.17 -19.28 8.38
C GLN A 191 9.44 -19.48 9.23
N ALA A 192 10.47 -20.14 8.68
CA ALA A 192 11.72 -20.38 9.40
C ALA A 192 12.54 -19.09 9.59
N ALA A 193 12.44 -18.15 8.64
CA ALA A 193 13.01 -16.82 8.79
C ALA A 193 12.24 -15.97 9.81
N TYR A 194 10.90 -16.10 9.84
CA TYR A 194 10.04 -15.41 10.81
C TYR A 194 10.34 -15.82 12.25
N ASP A 195 10.50 -17.13 12.51
CA ASP A 195 10.71 -17.65 13.86
C ASP A 195 12.05 -17.20 14.47
N LYS A 196 13.03 -16.86 13.63
CA LYS A 196 14.35 -16.33 14.02
C LYS A 196 14.36 -14.81 14.30
N LEU A 197 13.26 -14.10 14.05
CA LEU A 197 13.17 -12.66 14.32
C LEU A 197 13.08 -12.34 15.82
N SER A 198 13.59 -11.16 16.18
CA SER A 198 13.43 -10.59 17.52
C SER A 198 11.94 -10.40 17.89
N ILE A 199 11.63 -10.43 19.18
CA ILE A 199 10.28 -10.21 19.71
C ILE A 199 9.74 -8.83 19.28
N ASP A 200 10.59 -7.81 19.23
CA ASP A 200 10.19 -6.47 18.79
C ASP A 200 9.82 -6.43 17.31
N ASP A 201 10.59 -7.13 16.46
CA ASP A 201 10.31 -7.26 15.04
C ASP A 201 9.02 -8.05 14.78
N LYS A 202 8.78 -9.13 15.55
CA LYS A 202 7.53 -9.91 15.52
C LYS A 202 6.32 -9.07 15.97
N LYS A 203 6.51 -8.15 16.91
CA LYS A 203 5.46 -7.22 17.35
C LYS A 203 5.15 -6.17 16.28
N CYS A 204 6.16 -5.73 15.53
CA CYS A 204 6.01 -4.82 14.39
C CYS A 204 5.30 -5.50 13.21
N SER A 205 5.66 -6.74 12.88
CA SER A 205 5.02 -7.50 11.80
C SER A 205 3.54 -7.82 12.10
N ARG A 206 3.20 -8.18 13.34
CA ARG A 206 1.82 -8.49 13.75
C ARG A 206 0.89 -7.28 13.69
N LYS A 207 1.42 -6.05 13.80
CA LYS A 207 0.65 -4.82 13.55
C LYS A 207 0.41 -4.56 12.05
N SER A 208 1.20 -5.18 11.18
CA SER A 208 1.19 -4.96 9.72
C SER A 208 0.36 -5.98 8.94
N LEU A 209 0.26 -7.22 9.43
CA LEU A 209 -0.50 -8.32 8.84
C LEU A 209 -1.84 -8.49 9.60
N PRO A 210 -2.99 -8.56 8.92
CA PRO A 210 -4.24 -8.98 9.55
C PRO A 210 -4.20 -10.45 9.97
#